data_AF-A0A966DDW0-F1
#
_entry.id   AF-A0A966DDW0-F1
#
_cell.length_a   1.000
_cell.length_b   1.000
_cell.length_c   1.000
_cell.angle_alpha   90.00
_cell.angle_beta   90.00
_cell.angle_gamma   90.00
#
_symmetry.space_group_name_H-M   'P 1'
#
loop_
_entity.id
_entity.type
_entity.pdbx_description
1 polymer ?
#
loop_
_entity_poly.entity_id
_entity_poly.type
_entity_poly.pdbx_seq_one_letter_code
_entity_poly.pdbx_strand_id
1 'polypeptide(L)'
;MSMNLYVCARAKAIIANNNKETTITNSFDLWQTPTKVTYACLESEDVAAAYISWVRSVSEDEKEPIYAPDDYLCENDPIGYETINCGENHIKELLHWIKEQDGFEIEWSTI
;
A
#
# COMPACT_ATOMS: atom_id res chain seq x y z
N MET A 1 8.32 3.34 21.12
CA MET A 1 7.72 2.31 20.25
C MET A 1 7.18 3.04 19.03
N SER A 2 7.62 2.66 17.83
CA SER A 2 7.01 3.18 16.60
C SER A 2 5.69 2.45 16.40
N MET A 3 4.64 3.17 16.06
CA MET A 3 3.29 2.63 15.89
C MET A 3 2.87 2.92 14.45
N ASN A 4 2.77 1.87 13.65
CA ASN A 4 2.47 1.99 12.23
C ASN A 4 1.04 1.55 11.95
N LEU A 5 0.40 2.19 10.98
CA LEU A 5 -0.88 1.74 10.45
C LEU A 5 -0.69 0.36 9.78
N TYR A 6 -1.59 -0.56 10.09
CA TYR A 6 -1.64 -1.91 9.54
C TYR A 6 -3.02 -2.15 8.94
N VAL A 7 -3.07 -2.82 7.79
CA VAL A 7 -4.30 -3.26 7.15
C VAL A 7 -4.23 -4.74 6.85
N CYS A 8 -5.32 -5.44 7.14
CA CYS A 8 -5.49 -6.83 6.74
C CYS A 8 -6.93 -7.11 6.31
N ALA A 9 -7.09 -8.10 5.45
CA ALA A 9 -8.36 -8.64 5.02
C ALA A 9 -8.51 -10.06 5.59
N ARG A 10 -9.66 -10.36 6.17
CA ARG A 10 -9.96 -11.64 6.81
C ARG A 10 -11.20 -12.28 6.22
N ALA A 11 -11.12 -13.57 5.94
CA ALA A 11 -12.27 -14.38 5.56
C ALA A 11 -12.27 -15.71 6.31
N LYS A 12 -13.47 -16.18 6.65
CA LYS A 12 -13.65 -17.54 7.17
C LYS A 12 -13.59 -18.53 6.02
N ALA A 13 -12.79 -19.57 6.18
CA ALA A 13 -12.67 -20.67 5.24
C ALA A 13 -12.84 -22.01 5.95
N ILE A 14 -13.32 -23.02 5.22
CA ILE A 14 -13.43 -24.39 5.70
C ILE A 14 -12.38 -25.23 4.96
N ILE A 15 -11.53 -25.92 5.71
CA ILE A 15 -10.55 -26.83 5.14
C ILE A 15 -11.29 -28.07 4.62
N ALA A 16 -11.34 -28.24 3.30
CA ALA A 16 -12.11 -29.29 2.63
C ALA A 16 -11.81 -30.72 3.11
N ASN A 17 -10.59 -30.98 3.60
CA ASN A 17 -10.15 -32.32 4.00
C ASN A 17 -10.64 -32.75 5.39
N ASN A 18 -10.91 -31.81 6.30
CA ASN A 18 -11.29 -32.13 7.68
C ASN A 18 -12.45 -31.29 8.23
N ASN A 19 -13.10 -30.47 7.39
CA ASN A 19 -14.17 -29.54 7.76
C ASN A 19 -13.82 -28.60 8.93
N LYS A 20 -12.53 -28.34 9.16
CA LYS A 20 -12.10 -27.41 10.20
C LYS A 20 -12.19 -25.98 9.67
N GLU A 21 -12.82 -25.11 10.45
CA GLU A 21 -12.81 -23.68 10.18
C GLU A 21 -11.40 -23.10 10.39
N THR A 22 -11.00 -22.23 9.48
CA THR A 22 -9.77 -21.44 9.55
C THR A 22 -10.07 -20.02 9.11
N THR A 23 -9.22 -19.08 9.52
CA THR A 23 -9.24 -17.71 9.00
C THR A 23 -8.12 -17.57 8.00
N ILE A 24 -8.44 -17.06 6.81
CA ILE A 24 -7.44 -16.60 5.85
C ILE A 24 -7.21 -15.12 6.16
N THR A 25 -5.95 -14.74 6.34
CA THR A 25 -5.55 -13.35 6.58
C THR A 25 -4.57 -12.94 5.49
N ASN A 26 -4.93 -11.89 4.75
CA ASN A 26 -4.06 -11.23 3.78
C ASN A 26 -3.73 -9.85 4.31
N SER A 27 -2.49 -9.40 4.19
CA SER A 27 -2.10 -8.04 4.58
C SER A 27 -1.51 -7.29 3.40
N PHE A 28 -1.55 -5.96 3.49
CA PHE A 28 -0.89 -5.07 2.56
C PHE A 28 0.15 -4.24 3.29
N ASP A 29 1.33 -4.09 2.70
CA ASP A 29 2.46 -3.40 3.29
C ASP A 29 2.29 -1.88 3.12
N LEU A 30 1.71 -1.22 4.12
CA LEU A 30 1.55 0.22 4.13
C LEU A 30 2.90 0.93 4.38
N TRP A 31 3.07 2.10 3.76
CA TRP A 31 4.13 3.02 4.14
C TRP A 31 4.04 3.40 5.62
N GLN A 32 5.21 3.55 6.25
CA GLN A 32 5.28 3.97 7.65
C GLN A 32 4.73 5.39 7.81
N THR A 33 3.83 5.54 8.76
CA THR A 33 3.18 6.80 9.08
C THR A 33 3.76 7.37 10.38
N PRO A 34 3.89 8.69 10.53
CA PRO A 34 4.09 9.29 11.84
C PRO A 34 2.95 8.90 12.77
N THR A 35 3.22 8.65 14.06
CA THR A 35 2.20 8.19 15.03
C THR A 35 0.94 9.05 15.06
N LYS A 36 1.06 10.38 14.91
CA LYS A 36 -0.10 11.29 14.85
C LYS A 36 -1.00 11.02 13.63
N VAL A 37 -0.40 10.68 12.50
CA VAL A 37 -1.11 10.31 11.28
C VAL A 37 -1.78 8.95 11.46
N THR A 38 -1.11 7.97 12.07
CA THR A 38 -1.70 6.66 12.38
C THR A 38 -3.02 6.81 13.16
N TYR A 39 -3.02 7.60 14.23
CA TYR A 39 -4.25 7.85 15.01
C TYR A 39 -5.30 8.62 14.22
N ALA A 40 -4.91 9.67 13.49
CA ALA A 40 -5.85 10.44 12.67
C ALA A 40 -6.53 9.57 11.60
N CYS A 41 -5.81 8.61 11.00
CA CYS A 41 -6.39 7.67 10.07
C CYS A 41 -7.38 6.73 10.76
N LEU A 42 -7.04 6.17 11.92
CA LEU A 42 -7.92 5.24 12.65
C LEU A 42 -9.16 5.89 13.26
N GLU A 43 -9.11 7.20 13.54
CA GLU A 43 -10.25 8.00 14.00
C GLU A 43 -11.15 8.46 12.84
N SER A 44 -10.73 8.29 11.58
CA SER A 44 -11.51 8.63 10.39
C SER A 44 -12.66 7.65 10.18
N GLU A 45 -13.81 8.14 9.70
CA GLU A 45 -14.91 7.29 9.23
C GLU A 45 -14.50 6.42 8.04
N ASP A 46 -13.56 6.91 7.22
CA ASP A 46 -12.93 6.19 6.12
C ASP A 46 -11.42 6.21 6.31
N VAL A 47 -10.90 5.13 6.90
CA VAL A 47 -9.47 4.95 7.19
C VAL A 47 -8.65 4.89 5.90
N ALA A 48 -9.19 4.25 4.86
CA ALA A 48 -8.52 4.12 3.56
C ALA A 48 -8.37 5.48 2.89
N ALA A 49 -9.44 6.28 2.85
CA ALA A 49 -9.39 7.63 2.30
C ALA A 49 -8.44 8.55 3.09
N ALA A 50 -8.43 8.47 4.42
CA ALA A 50 -7.52 9.24 5.26
C ALA A 50 -6.04 8.88 4.98
N TYR A 51 -5.73 7.58 4.87
CA TYR A 51 -4.40 7.12 4.51
C TYR A 51 -3.99 7.58 3.11
N ILE A 52 -4.86 7.43 2.11
CA ILE A 52 -4.60 7.88 0.73
C ILE A 52 -4.33 9.38 0.68
N SER A 53 -5.12 10.17 1.42
CA SER A 53 -4.90 11.62 1.52
C SER A 53 -3.53 11.95 2.11
N TRP A 54 -3.09 11.21 3.13
CA TRP A 54 -1.75 11.38 3.70
C TRP A 54 -0.66 11.00 2.70
N VAL A 55 -0.75 9.85 2.03
CA VAL A 55 0.23 9.43 1.02
C VAL A 55 0.40 10.51 -0.05
N ARG A 56 -0.72 11.06 -0.57
CA ARG A 56 -0.67 12.18 -1.52
C ARG A 56 0.02 13.42 -0.97
N SER A 57 -0.16 13.72 0.31
CA SER A 57 0.43 14.91 0.94
C SER A 57 1.94 14.83 1.14
N VAL A 58 2.52 13.63 1.16
CA VAL A 58 3.94 13.38 1.37
C VAL A 58 4.67 12.90 0.11
N SER A 59 3.95 12.77 -1.01
CA SER A 59 4.51 12.30 -2.28
C SER A 59 4.59 13.44 -3.27
N GLU A 60 5.66 13.46 -4.05
CA GLU A 60 5.86 14.43 -5.12
C GLU A 60 6.15 13.72 -6.44
N ASP A 61 5.96 14.47 -7.53
CA ASP A 61 6.32 14.02 -8.85
C ASP A 61 7.85 14.11 -9.00
N GLU A 62 8.48 12.97 -9.23
CA GLU A 62 9.92 12.84 -9.43
C GLU A 62 10.23 12.64 -10.90
N LYS A 63 11.34 13.24 -11.37
CA LYS A 63 11.84 13.01 -12.73
C LYS A 63 12.88 11.91 -12.71
N GLU A 64 12.50 10.75 -13.20
CA GLU A 64 13.41 9.62 -13.31
C GLU A 64 14.07 9.61 -14.70
N PRO A 65 15.41 9.58 -14.76
CA PRO A 65 16.14 9.49 -16.02
C PRO A 65 15.93 8.13 -16.70
N ILE A 66 15.67 8.16 -18.00
CA ILE A 66 15.61 6.97 -18.86
C ILE A 66 16.94 6.84 -19.58
N TYR A 67 17.65 5.74 -19.36
CA TYR A 67 18.91 5.42 -20.04
C TYR A 67 18.69 4.52 -21.25
N ALA A 68 19.66 4.48 -22.15
CA ALA A 68 19.62 3.59 -23.30
C ALA A 68 19.62 2.11 -22.85
N PRO A 69 18.96 1.19 -23.56
CA PRO A 69 18.89 -0.22 -23.15
C PRO A 69 20.25 -0.92 -22.98
N ASP A 70 21.29 -0.43 -23.65
CA ASP A 70 22.67 -0.90 -23.57
C ASP A 70 23.51 -0.21 -22.48
N ASP A 71 22.99 0.85 -21.84
CA ASP A 71 23.63 1.58 -20.75
C ASP A 71 23.08 1.15 -19.38
N TYR A 72 23.30 -0.12 -19.05
CA TYR A 72 22.82 -0.73 -17.79
C TYR A 72 23.43 -0.11 -16.53
N LEU A 73 24.63 0.48 -16.63
CA LEU A 73 25.32 1.11 -15.51
C LEU A 73 24.97 2.60 -15.36
N CYS A 74 24.14 3.15 -16.25
CA CYS A 74 23.72 4.54 -16.25
C CYS A 74 24.92 5.51 -16.30
N GLU A 75 25.94 5.20 -17.11
CA GLU A 75 27.20 5.96 -17.17
C GLU A 75 27.15 7.14 -18.17
N ASN A 76 26.21 7.13 -19.12
CA ASN A 76 26.05 8.20 -20.11
C ASN A 76 24.86 9.12 -19.77
N ASP A 77 24.69 10.17 -20.57
CA ASP A 77 23.54 11.07 -20.45
C ASP A 77 22.22 10.31 -20.71
N PRO A 78 21.15 10.59 -19.94
CA PRO A 78 19.86 9.97 -20.16
C PRO A 78 19.26 10.38 -21.50
N ILE A 79 18.63 9.42 -22.17
CA ILE A 79 17.95 9.61 -23.46
C ILE A 79 16.55 10.23 -23.30
N GLY A 80 16.07 10.35 -22.07
CA GLY A 80 14.79 10.97 -21.74
C GLY A 80 14.57 11.02 -20.22
N TYR A 81 13.40 11.52 -19.84
CA TYR A 81 12.93 11.50 -18.46
C TYR A 81 11.47 11.08 -18.45
N GLU A 82 11.10 10.27 -17.47
CA GLU A 82 9.71 10.04 -17.12
C GLU A 82 9.37 10.73 -15.80
N THR A 83 8.09 11.03 -15.62
CA THR A 83 7.58 11.53 -14.35
C THR A 83 6.96 10.36 -13.60
N ILE A 84 7.52 10.04 -12.44
CA ILE A 84 7.04 8.97 -11.56
C ILE A 84 6.55 9.60 -10.27
N ASN A 85 5.46 9.08 -9.73
CA ASN A 85 4.97 9.42 -8.40
C ASN A 85 4.80 8.12 -7.61
N CYS A 86 5.75 7.84 -6.73
CA CYS A 86 5.76 6.63 -5.90
C CYS A 86 4.50 6.51 -5.04
N GLY A 87 3.96 7.64 -4.56
CA GLY A 87 2.74 7.68 -3.77
C GLY A 87 1.51 7.28 -4.56
N GLU A 88 1.33 7.84 -5.76
CA GLU A 88 0.22 7.46 -6.63
C GLU A 88 0.31 6.00 -7.09
N ASN A 89 1.53 5.47 -7.30
CA ASN A 89 1.71 4.05 -7.58
C ASN A 89 1.30 3.18 -6.38
N HIS A 90 1.76 3.52 -5.18
CA HIS A 90 1.38 2.83 -3.94
C HIS A 90 -0.14 2.88 -3.67
N ILE A 91 -0.79 4.03 -3.95
CA ILE A 91 -2.25 4.17 -3.85
C ILE A 91 -2.97 3.25 -4.84
N LYS A 92 -2.48 3.15 -6.08
CA LYS A 92 -3.07 2.22 -7.07
C LYS A 92 -2.94 0.77 -6.62
N GLU A 93 -1.79 0.39 -6.07
CA GLU A 93 -1.57 -0.95 -5.51
C GLU A 93 -2.52 -1.25 -4.34
N LEU A 94 -2.68 -0.31 -3.41
CA LEU A 94 -3.62 -0.45 -2.29
C LEU A 94 -5.07 -0.60 -2.79
N LEU A 95 -5.51 0.25 -3.70
CA LEU A 95 -6.88 0.20 -4.23
C LEU A 95 -7.14 -1.08 -5.03
N HIS A 96 -6.13 -1.54 -5.77
CA HIS A 96 -6.19 -2.83 -6.45
C HIS A 96 -6.30 -3.97 -5.45
N TRP A 97 -5.44 -3.99 -4.44
CA TRP A 97 -5.45 -4.99 -3.38
C TRP A 97 -6.80 -5.04 -2.66
N ILE A 98 -7.37 -3.88 -2.26
CA ILE A 98 -8.70 -3.78 -1.64
C ILE A 98 -9.77 -4.43 -2.53
N LYS A 99 -9.71 -4.18 -3.85
CA LYS A 99 -10.65 -4.76 -4.82
C LYS A 99 -10.47 -6.27 -4.96
N GLU A 100 -9.25 -6.78 -4.87
CA GLU A 100 -8.97 -8.22 -4.88
C GLU A 100 -9.47 -8.93 -3.61
N GLN A 101 -9.68 -8.20 -2.51
CA GLN A 101 -10.23 -8.73 -1.26
C GLN A 101 -11.77 -8.77 -1.23
N ASP A 102 -12.44 -8.83 -2.39
CA ASP A 102 -13.90 -8.94 -2.44
C ASP A 102 -14.38 -10.19 -1.66
N GLY A 103 -15.35 -9.99 -0.77
CA GLY A 103 -15.83 -11.03 0.16
C GLY A 103 -15.00 -11.23 1.43
N PHE A 104 -13.92 -10.47 1.65
CA PHE A 104 -13.19 -10.42 2.91
C PHE A 104 -13.62 -9.21 3.75
N GLU A 105 -13.47 -9.31 5.07
CA GLU A 105 -13.61 -8.19 6.01
C GLU A 105 -12.27 -7.46 6.13
N ILE A 106 -12.23 -6.18 5.77
CA ILE A 106 -11.01 -5.35 5.86
C ILE A 106 -10.96 -4.68 7.23
N GLU A 107 -9.87 -4.90 7.96
CA GLU A 107 -9.59 -4.33 9.27
C GLU A 107 -8.34 -3.46 9.24
N TRP A 108 -8.42 -2.32 9.92
CA TRP A 108 -7.32 -1.38 10.12
C TRP A 108 -6.94 -1.32 11.60
N SER A 109 -5.65 -1.41 11.90
CA SER A 109 -5.15 -1.38 13.28
C SER A 109 -3.75 -0.80 13.36
N THR A 110 -3.17 -0.82 14.56
CA THR A 110 -1.76 -0.50 14.78
C THR A 110 -0.95 -1.77 15.02
N ILE A 111 0.30 -1.78 14.58
CA ILE A 111 1.33 -2.77 14.95
C ILE A 111 2.44 -2.13 15.79
#